data_AF-A0A2E9TQB3-F1
#
_entry.id   AF-A0A2E9TQB3-F1
#
_cell.length_a   1.000
_cell.length_b   1.000
_cell.length_c   1.000
_cell.angle_alpha   90.00
_cell.angle_beta   90.00
_cell.angle_gamma   90.00
#
_symmetry.space_group_name_H-M   'P 1'
#
loop_
_entity.id
_entity.type
_entity.pdbx_description
1 polymer ?
#
loop_
_entity_poly.entity_id
_entity_poly.type
_entity_poly.pdbx_seq_one_letter_code
_entity_poly.pdbx_strand_id
1 'polypeptide(L)'
;MKGTLELHEIVDRYIHKLVALHEVFPYQMTMAAVVAHKSAEKHKKFLDENAEKIEEDEEKTAYKLDSKYFGRSSRLGRRSDRAKTVLDLLPRNFVVSYVSEYDSFLGQLITQILKFKPEIVDSKDKSISLSDLVNLGSVEAARDKIFAKEVESILRSSHIVVGYINGL
;
A
#
# COMPACT_ATOMS: atom_id res chain seq x y z
N MET A 1 17.29 -1.53 34.55
CA MET A 1 18.08 -1.19 33.35
C MET A 1 17.49 0.07 32.74
N LYS A 2 18.23 1.19 32.70
CA LYS A 2 17.87 2.34 31.85
C LYS A 2 18.07 1.88 30.40
N GLY A 3 16.98 1.49 29.73
CA GLY A 3 17.05 1.16 28.31
C GLY A 3 17.49 2.41 27.54
N THR A 4 18.53 2.29 26.72
CA THR A 4 18.83 3.31 25.72
C THR A 4 17.60 3.48 24.85
N LEU A 5 17.19 4.73 24.66
CA LEU A 5 16.16 5.03 23.67
C LEU A 5 16.79 4.79 22.29
N GLU A 6 16.53 3.62 21.71
CA GLU A 6 16.91 3.27 20.33
C GLU A 6 16.04 4.03 19.31
N LEU A 7 15.73 5.30 19.57
CA LEU A 7 14.95 6.16 18.70
C LEU A 7 15.66 6.38 17.37
N HIS A 8 16.99 6.53 17.42
CA HIS A 8 17.80 6.72 16.23
C HIS A 8 17.65 5.53 15.28
N GLU A 9 17.73 4.29 15.78
CA GLU A 9 17.54 3.09 14.95
C GLU A 9 16.13 3.00 14.34
N ILE A 10 15.10 3.44 15.06
CA ILE A 10 13.72 3.44 14.56
C ILE A 10 13.56 4.45 13.42
N VAL A 11 14.11 5.65 13.59
CA VAL A 11 14.08 6.71 12.57
C VAL A 11 14.91 6.30 11.35
N ASP A 12 16.13 5.80 11.55
CA ASP A 12 17.02 5.38 10.47
C ASP A 12 16.39 4.26 9.64
N ARG A 13 15.76 3.28 10.29
CA ARG A 13 15.04 2.19 9.62
C ARG A 13 13.84 2.70 8.82
N TYR A 14 13.09 3.65 9.36
CA TYR A 14 11.97 4.27 8.64
C TYR A 14 12.43 5.04 7.41
N ILE A 15 13.44 5.91 7.56
CA ILE A 15 14.03 6.68 6.45
C ILE A 15 14.58 5.74 5.38
N HIS A 16 15.32 4.70 5.79
CA HIS A 16 15.88 3.72 4.86
C HIS A 16 14.81 3.08 3.98
N LYS A 17 13.69 2.66 4.58
CA LYS A 17 12.57 2.07 3.83
C LYS A 17 11.84 3.08 2.94
N LEU A 18 11.64 4.32 3.41
CA LEU A 18 11.04 5.39 2.59
C LEU A 18 11.88 5.67 1.35
N VAL A 19 13.21 5.78 1.52
CA VAL A 19 14.13 6.01 0.42
C VAL A 19 14.08 4.83 -0.56
N ALA A 20 14.12 3.59 -0.08
CA ALA A 20 14.00 2.41 -0.93
C ALA A 20 12.69 2.38 -1.74
N LEU A 21 11.55 2.72 -1.11
CA LEU A 21 10.25 2.83 -1.79
C LEU A 21 10.25 3.94 -2.85
N HIS A 22 10.82 5.09 -2.53
CA HIS A 22 10.94 6.23 -3.45
C HIS A 22 11.84 5.90 -4.64
N GLU A 23 12.96 5.21 -4.41
CA GLU A 23 13.88 4.79 -5.47
C GLU A 23 13.25 3.78 -6.42
N VAL A 24 12.46 2.82 -5.91
CA VAL A 24 11.88 1.75 -6.75
C VAL A 24 10.66 2.21 -7.55
N PHE A 25 9.92 3.20 -7.05
CA PHE A 25 8.71 3.74 -7.68
C PHE A 25 8.87 4.13 -9.16
N PRO A 26 9.81 5.01 -9.54
CA PRO A 26 9.96 5.43 -10.94
C PRO A 26 10.32 4.26 -11.87
N TYR A 27 11.12 3.30 -11.40
CA TYR A 27 11.47 2.12 -12.20
C TYR A 27 10.25 1.24 -12.50
N GLN A 28 9.41 0.99 -11.49
CA GLN A 28 8.19 0.21 -11.66
C GLN A 28 7.16 0.93 -12.54
N MET A 29 7.00 2.25 -12.38
CA MET A 29 6.12 3.05 -13.24
C MET A 29 6.61 3.05 -14.69
N THR A 30 7.91 3.22 -14.91
CA THR A 30 8.51 3.18 -16.25
C THR A 30 8.27 1.82 -16.91
N MET A 31 8.52 0.73 -16.18
CA MET A 31 8.29 -0.62 -16.70
C MET A 31 6.81 -0.85 -17.05
N ALA A 32 5.89 -0.43 -16.18
CA ALA A 32 4.46 -0.52 -16.44
C ALA A 32 4.06 0.27 -17.69
N ALA A 33 4.58 1.49 -17.87
CA ALA A 33 4.32 2.32 -19.04
C ALA A 33 4.82 1.66 -20.33
N VAL A 34 6.03 1.09 -20.30
CA VAL A 34 6.59 0.34 -21.43
C VAL A 34 5.71 -0.87 -21.79
N VAL A 35 5.23 -1.62 -20.78
CA VAL A 35 4.35 -2.77 -21.00
C VAL A 35 3.00 -2.36 -21.57
N ALA A 36 2.42 -1.26 -21.08
CA ALA A 36 1.17 -0.70 -21.59
C ALA A 36 1.31 -0.25 -23.04
N HIS A 37 2.36 0.53 -23.34
CA HIS A 37 2.65 1.00 -24.69
C HIS A 37 2.85 -0.16 -25.67
N LYS A 38 3.74 -1.11 -25.34
CA LYS A 38 4.00 -2.27 -26.21
C LYS A 38 2.78 -3.16 -26.41
N SER A 39 1.90 -3.26 -25.41
CA SER A 39 0.67 -4.04 -25.52
C SER A 39 -0.36 -3.34 -26.43
N ALA A 40 -0.49 -2.03 -26.30
CA ALA A 40 -1.34 -1.22 -27.17
C ALA A 40 -0.84 -1.23 -28.62
N GLU A 41 0.46 -1.05 -28.86
CA GLU A 41 1.06 -1.13 -30.20
C GLU A 41 0.85 -2.49 -30.85
N LYS A 42 1.00 -3.59 -30.10
CA LYS A 42 0.77 -4.94 -30.63
C LYS A 42 -0.68 -5.15 -31.04
N HIS A 43 -1.63 -4.62 -30.28
CA HIS A 43 -3.05 -4.71 -30.64
C HIS A 43 -3.35 -3.84 -31.87
N LYS A 44 -2.84 -2.61 -31.91
CA LYS A 44 -2.98 -1.70 -33.04
C LYS A 44 -2.42 -2.31 -34.34
N LYS A 45 -1.17 -2.80 -34.32
CA LYS A 45 -0.55 -3.48 -35.48
C LYS A 45 -1.37 -4.66 -35.97
N PHE A 46 -1.90 -5.47 -35.04
CA PHE A 46 -2.76 -6.59 -35.41
C PHE A 46 -4.03 -6.14 -36.15
N LEU A 47 -4.67 -5.05 -35.68
CA LEU A 47 -5.84 -4.49 -36.34
C LEU A 47 -5.47 -3.89 -37.71
N ASP A 48 -4.40 -3.10 -37.79
CA ASP A 48 -3.95 -2.50 -39.06
C ASP A 48 -3.62 -3.55 -40.13
N GLU A 49 -3.10 -4.72 -39.74
CA GLU A 49 -2.74 -5.81 -40.67
C GLU A 49 -3.91 -6.73 -41.06
N ASN A 50 -4.92 -6.88 -40.19
CA ASN A 50 -5.93 -7.95 -40.32
C ASN A 50 -7.37 -7.44 -40.36
N ALA A 51 -7.59 -6.14 -40.25
CA ALA A 51 -8.90 -5.50 -40.19
C ALA A 51 -9.00 -4.37 -41.22
N GLU A 52 -10.22 -4.10 -41.68
CA GLU A 52 -10.53 -2.97 -42.56
C GLU A 52 -10.99 -1.79 -41.69
N LYS A 53 -10.40 -0.60 -41.86
CA LYS A 53 -10.85 0.60 -41.14
C LYS A 53 -12.18 1.08 -41.75
N ILE A 54 -13.21 1.19 -40.93
CA ILE A 54 -14.55 1.63 -41.37
C ILE A 54 -14.74 3.12 -41.11
N GLU A 55 -14.29 3.60 -39.94
CA GLU A 55 -14.40 5.00 -39.53
C GLU A 55 -13.20 5.39 -38.66
N GLU A 56 -12.75 6.62 -38.82
CA GLU A 56 -11.75 7.26 -37.96
C GLU A 56 -12.27 8.66 -37.62
N ASP A 57 -12.72 8.82 -36.38
CA ASP A 57 -13.03 10.11 -35.78
C ASP A 57 -11.87 10.50 -34.83
N GLU A 58 -11.81 11.75 -34.39
CA GLU A 58 -10.72 12.29 -33.55
C GLU A 58 -10.50 11.45 -32.27
N GLU A 59 -11.54 10.81 -31.74
CA GLU A 59 -11.45 10.00 -30.52
C GLU A 59 -11.44 8.48 -30.74
N LYS A 60 -11.95 7.97 -31.87
CA LYS A 60 -12.21 6.53 -32.04
C LYS A 60 -11.98 6.06 -33.48
N THR A 61 -11.33 4.92 -33.61
CA THR A 61 -11.21 4.19 -34.89
C THR A 61 -12.02 2.90 -34.83
N ALA A 62 -12.97 2.74 -35.75
CA ALA A 62 -13.75 1.53 -35.92
C ALA A 62 -13.12 0.60 -36.96
N TYR A 63 -13.04 -0.69 -36.64
CA TYR A 63 -12.46 -1.71 -37.50
C TYR A 63 -13.47 -2.81 -37.81
N LYS A 64 -13.56 -3.20 -39.09
CA LYS A 64 -14.23 -4.41 -39.57
C LYS A 64 -13.26 -5.56 -39.48
N LEU A 65 -13.64 -6.63 -38.80
CA LEU A 65 -12.78 -7.77 -38.59
C LEU A 65 -13.50 -9.05 -38.99
N ASP A 66 -12.82 -9.90 -39.77
CA ASP A 66 -13.30 -11.25 -40.05
C ASP A 66 -13.41 -12.05 -38.74
N SER A 67 -14.47 -12.87 -38.62
CA SER A 67 -14.74 -13.73 -37.47
C SER A 67 -13.51 -14.55 -37.04
N LYS A 68 -12.69 -15.03 -37.99
CA LYS A 68 -11.47 -15.81 -37.71
C LYS A 68 -10.42 -15.06 -36.89
N TYR A 69 -10.41 -13.72 -36.94
CA TYR A 69 -9.45 -12.89 -36.22
C TYR A 69 -9.99 -12.32 -34.91
N PHE A 70 -11.32 -12.39 -34.70
CA PHE A 70 -11.99 -11.82 -33.52
C PHE A 70 -11.41 -12.30 -32.20
N GLY A 71 -11.25 -13.61 -32.01
CA GLY A 71 -10.73 -14.17 -30.77
C GLY A 71 -9.27 -13.75 -30.48
N ARG A 72 -8.47 -13.49 -31.52
CA ARG A 72 -7.09 -13.00 -31.34
C ARG A 72 -7.07 -11.51 -31.02
N SER A 73 -7.86 -10.69 -31.73
CA SER A 73 -8.00 -9.26 -31.44
C SER A 73 -8.49 -9.02 -30.01
N SER A 74 -9.56 -9.71 -29.59
CA SER A 74 -10.13 -9.59 -28.25
C SER A 74 -9.11 -9.90 -27.15
N ARG A 75 -8.28 -10.94 -27.33
CA ARG A 75 -7.21 -11.27 -26.38
C ARG A 75 -6.13 -10.19 -26.30
N LEU A 76 -5.75 -9.60 -27.44
CA LEU A 76 -4.77 -8.52 -27.50
C LEU A 76 -5.31 -7.23 -26.85
N GLY A 77 -6.57 -6.87 -27.14
CA GLY A 77 -7.25 -5.75 -26.51
C GLY A 77 -7.32 -5.89 -25.00
N ARG A 78 -7.83 -7.03 -24.50
CA ARG A 78 -7.87 -7.32 -23.06
C ARG A 78 -6.49 -7.25 -22.39
N ARG A 79 -5.42 -7.62 -23.11
CA ARG A 79 -4.05 -7.52 -22.60
C ARG A 79 -3.59 -6.06 -22.51
N SER A 80 -3.88 -5.25 -23.52
CA SER A 80 -3.65 -3.80 -23.52
C SER A 80 -4.40 -3.13 -22.36
N ASP A 81 -5.68 -3.45 -22.19
CA ASP A 81 -6.52 -2.88 -21.12
C ASP A 81 -5.98 -3.22 -19.74
N ARG A 82 -5.63 -4.49 -19.48
CA ARG A 82 -5.01 -4.87 -18.20
C ARG A 82 -3.71 -4.12 -17.94
N ALA A 83 -2.88 -3.92 -18.97
CA ALA A 83 -1.63 -3.18 -18.82
C ALA A 83 -1.87 -1.70 -18.50
N LYS A 84 -2.92 -1.09 -19.05
CA LYS A 84 -3.35 0.26 -18.66
C LYS A 84 -3.84 0.30 -17.22
N THR A 85 -4.67 -0.65 -16.80
CA THR A 85 -5.15 -0.74 -15.41
C THR A 85 -4.00 -0.80 -14.40
N VAL A 86 -2.87 -1.44 -14.75
CA VAL A 86 -1.68 -1.46 -13.87
C VAL A 86 -1.12 -0.06 -13.61
N LEU A 87 -1.19 0.86 -14.59
CA LEU A 87 -0.75 2.26 -14.42
C LEU A 87 -1.58 3.01 -13.38
N ASP A 88 -2.86 2.65 -13.23
CA ASP A 88 -3.76 3.25 -12.23
C ASP A 88 -3.59 2.61 -10.85
N LEU A 89 -3.31 1.31 -10.80
CA LEU A 89 -3.20 0.54 -9.56
C LEU A 89 -1.85 0.73 -8.86
N LEU A 90 -0.75 0.83 -9.61
CA LEU A 90 0.59 0.91 -9.01
C LEU A 90 0.74 2.11 -8.06
N PRO A 91 0.40 3.36 -8.43
CA PRO A 91 0.52 4.49 -7.51
C PRO A 91 -0.27 4.30 -6.21
N ARG A 92 -1.48 3.73 -6.31
CA ARG A 92 -2.33 3.45 -5.14
C ARG A 92 -1.66 2.44 -4.20
N ASN A 93 -1.06 1.39 -4.74
CA ASN A 93 -0.33 0.39 -3.94
C ASN A 93 0.89 0.99 -3.23
N PHE A 94 1.59 1.94 -3.87
CA PHE A 94 2.69 2.66 -3.23
C PHE A 94 2.20 3.54 -2.08
N VAL A 95 1.08 4.26 -2.24
CA VAL A 95 0.49 5.05 -1.14
C VAL A 95 0.18 4.15 0.06
N VAL A 96 -0.43 2.99 -0.16
CA VAL A 96 -0.68 2.01 0.91
C VAL A 96 0.63 1.57 1.57
N SER A 97 1.69 1.34 0.79
CA SER A 97 3.01 0.96 1.30
C SER A 97 3.64 2.06 2.16
N TYR A 98 3.56 3.32 1.73
CA TYR A 98 4.05 4.47 2.50
C TYR A 98 3.31 4.64 3.83
N VAL A 99 1.97 4.52 3.82
CA VAL A 99 1.15 4.58 5.04
C VAL A 99 1.48 3.43 5.97
N SER A 100 1.67 2.21 5.44
CA SER A 100 2.04 1.04 6.25
C SER A 100 3.39 1.22 6.95
N GLU A 101 4.37 1.81 6.25
CA GLU A 101 5.68 2.11 6.86
C GLU A 101 5.59 3.23 7.90
N TYR A 102 4.73 4.22 7.69
CA TYR A 102 4.46 5.26 8.68
C TYR A 102 3.79 4.71 9.95
N ASP A 103 2.77 3.86 9.80
CA ASP A 103 2.09 3.21 10.94
C ASP A 103 3.06 2.32 11.72
N SER A 104 3.92 1.58 11.02
CA SER A 104 4.97 0.76 11.65
C SER A 104 5.97 1.61 12.43
N PHE A 105 6.40 2.73 11.86
CA PHE A 105 7.29 3.70 12.52
C PHE A 105 6.66 4.28 13.78
N LEU A 106 5.42 4.79 13.68
CA LEU A 106 4.70 5.34 14.82
C LEU A 106 4.48 4.30 15.92
N GLY A 107 4.10 3.07 15.56
CA GLY A 107 3.90 2.00 16.52
C GLY A 107 5.16 1.67 17.31
N GLN A 108 6.31 1.61 16.62
CA GLN A 108 7.62 1.42 17.27
C GLN A 108 7.99 2.60 18.18
N LEU A 109 7.78 3.84 17.71
CA LEU A 109 8.07 5.05 18.46
C LEU A 109 7.25 5.14 19.75
N ILE A 110 5.93 4.95 19.65
CA ILE A 110 5.02 4.96 20.81
C ILE A 110 5.41 3.85 21.77
N THR A 111 5.72 2.65 21.28
CA THR A 111 6.16 1.53 22.12
C THR A 111 7.40 1.89 22.94
N GLN A 112 8.40 2.54 22.35
CA GLN A 112 9.60 2.97 23.09
C GLN A 112 9.29 4.03 24.12
N ILE A 113 8.41 5.00 23.80
CA ILE A 113 7.97 6.02 24.74
C ILE A 113 7.27 5.38 25.94
N LEU A 114 6.35 4.43 25.71
CA LEU A 114 5.62 3.74 26.78
C LEU A 114 6.54 2.87 27.65
N LYS A 115 7.56 2.24 27.06
CA LYS A 115 8.59 1.52 27.83
C LYS A 115 9.37 2.43 28.76
N PHE A 116 9.66 3.66 28.33
CA PHE A 116 10.42 4.62 29.14
C PHE A 116 9.56 5.37 30.14
N LYS A 117 8.32 5.70 29.78
CA LYS A 117 7.38 6.42 30.62
C LYS A 117 6.00 5.71 30.63
N PRO A 118 5.91 4.57 31.34
CA PRO A 118 4.68 3.78 31.42
C PRO A 118 3.51 4.54 32.05
N GLU A 119 3.81 5.57 32.83
CA GLU A 119 2.83 6.41 33.53
C GLU A 119 1.93 7.24 32.60
N ILE A 120 2.27 7.38 31.32
CA ILE A 120 1.43 8.08 30.34
C ILE A 120 0.23 7.23 29.90
N VAL A 121 0.26 5.91 30.10
CA VAL A 121 -0.85 5.03 29.71
C VAL A 121 -2.11 5.46 30.44
N ASP A 122 -3.12 5.92 29.70
CA ASP A 122 -4.41 6.27 30.31
C ASP A 122 -5.08 4.97 30.80
N SER A 123 -5.21 4.87 32.13
CA SER A 123 -5.55 3.64 32.85
C SER A 123 -7.05 3.35 32.86
N LYS A 124 -7.89 4.27 32.37
CA LYS A 124 -9.34 4.21 32.56
C LYS A 124 -10.04 3.01 31.90
N ASP A 125 -9.48 2.44 30.83
CA ASP A 125 -10.08 1.33 30.07
C ASP A 125 -9.23 0.04 30.02
N LYS A 126 -8.15 -0.06 30.81
CA LYS A 126 -7.10 -1.07 30.59
C LYS A 126 -6.83 -1.96 31.80
N SER A 127 -7.88 -2.47 32.42
CA SER A 127 -7.76 -3.54 33.42
C SER A 127 -7.36 -4.87 32.74
N ILE A 128 -6.52 -5.66 33.39
CA ILE A 128 -6.24 -7.05 33.01
C ILE A 128 -6.94 -7.96 34.02
N SER A 129 -7.66 -8.97 33.54
CA SER A 129 -8.29 -9.96 34.42
C SER A 129 -7.24 -10.83 35.11
N LEU A 130 -7.54 -11.35 36.31
CA LEU A 130 -6.62 -12.27 37.00
C LEU A 130 -6.33 -13.51 36.15
N SER A 131 -7.33 -14.03 35.43
CA SER A 131 -7.18 -15.16 34.50
C SER A 131 -6.19 -14.85 33.36
N ASP A 132 -6.25 -13.64 32.78
CA ASP A 132 -5.29 -13.19 31.78
C ASP A 132 -3.87 -13.08 32.37
N LEU A 133 -3.72 -12.56 33.59
CA LEU A 133 -2.42 -12.45 34.26
C LEU A 133 -1.78 -13.83 34.50
N VAL A 134 -2.58 -14.81 34.96
CA VAL A 134 -2.12 -16.19 35.16
C VAL A 134 -1.70 -16.82 33.83
N ASN A 135 -2.44 -16.58 32.75
CA ASN A 135 -2.11 -17.09 31.41
C ASN A 135 -0.84 -16.44 30.81
N LEU A 136 -0.57 -15.17 31.13
CA LEU A 136 0.58 -14.43 30.60
C LEU A 136 1.90 -14.79 31.29
N GLY A 137 1.84 -15.41 32.48
CA GLY A 137 3.00 -15.98 33.17
C GLY A 137 4.02 -14.98 33.72
N SER A 138 3.91 -13.69 33.41
CA SER A 138 4.78 -12.62 33.94
C SER A 138 4.13 -11.23 33.89
N VAL A 139 4.61 -10.35 34.76
CA VAL A 139 4.19 -8.93 34.79
C VAL A 139 4.68 -8.20 33.54
N GLU A 140 5.84 -8.58 33.01
CA GLU A 140 6.42 -8.06 31.77
C GLU A 140 5.51 -8.35 30.57
N ALA A 141 5.04 -9.59 30.43
CA ALA A 141 4.11 -9.97 29.36
C ALA A 141 2.77 -9.22 29.47
N ALA A 142 2.29 -9.01 30.69
CA ALA A 142 1.10 -8.21 30.95
C ALA A 142 1.28 -6.74 30.54
N ARG A 143 2.43 -6.15 30.87
CA ARG A 143 2.80 -4.80 30.46
C ARG A 143 2.89 -4.66 28.94
N ASP A 144 3.54 -5.60 28.26
CA ASP A 144 3.68 -5.56 26.80
C ASP A 144 2.32 -5.69 26.10
N LYS A 145 1.39 -6.49 26.65
CA LYS A 145 0.01 -6.58 26.17
C LYS A 145 -0.76 -5.26 26.33
N ILE A 146 -0.55 -4.52 27.43
CA ILE A 146 -1.16 -3.19 27.63
C ILE A 146 -0.59 -2.19 26.63
N PHE A 147 0.73 -2.18 26.44
CA PHE A 147 1.38 -1.28 25.49
C PHE A 147 0.90 -1.53 24.05
N ALA A 148 0.79 -2.80 23.64
CA ALA A 148 0.28 -3.15 22.32
C ALA A 148 -1.16 -2.62 22.09
N LYS A 149 -2.05 -2.78 23.08
CA LYS A 149 -3.42 -2.24 23.01
C LYS A 149 -3.44 -0.72 22.90
N GLU A 150 -2.55 -0.04 23.63
CA GLU A 150 -2.48 1.42 23.58
C GLU A 150 -1.99 1.93 22.24
N VAL A 151 -0.92 1.32 21.72
CA VAL A 151 -0.40 1.62 20.38
C VAL A 151 -1.50 1.46 19.33
N GLU A 152 -2.22 0.34 19.36
CA GLU A 152 -3.33 0.08 18.42
C GLU A 152 -4.43 1.15 18.53
N SER A 153 -4.82 1.51 19.76
CA SER A 153 -5.84 2.53 20.01
C SER A 153 -5.45 3.91 19.43
N ILE A 154 -4.19 4.32 19.63
CA ILE A 154 -3.66 5.59 19.13
C ILE A 154 -3.60 5.57 17.59
N LEU A 155 -3.06 4.51 16.99
CA LEU A 155 -2.97 4.38 15.53
C LEU A 155 -4.37 4.41 14.89
N ARG A 156 -5.32 3.65 15.43
CA ARG A 156 -6.71 3.63 14.95
C ARG A 156 -7.37 5.00 15.05
N SER A 157 -7.14 5.73 16.14
CA SER A 157 -7.67 7.09 16.31
C SER A 157 -7.10 8.06 15.26
N SER A 158 -5.81 7.91 14.91
CA SER A 158 -5.18 8.67 13.83
C SER A 158 -5.80 8.36 12.46
N HIS A 159 -6.09 7.09 12.16
CA HIS A 159 -6.73 6.70 10.90
C HIS A 159 -8.16 7.21 10.75
N ILE A 160 -8.93 7.25 11.85
CA ILE A 160 -10.28 7.81 11.85
C ILE A 160 -10.22 9.29 11.47
N VAL A 161 -9.29 10.07 12.05
CA VAL A 161 -9.13 11.50 11.73
C VAL A 161 -8.71 11.72 10.27
N VAL A 162 -7.82 10.90 9.72
CA VAL A 162 -7.40 10.99 8.31
C VAL A 162 -8.53 10.57 7.35
N GLY A 163 -9.40 9.64 7.75
CA GLY A 163 -10.60 9.25 6.99
C GLY A 163 -11.64 10.37 6.87
N TYR A 164 -11.80 11.21 7.89
CA TYR A 164 -12.68 12.39 7.84
C TYR A 164 -12.13 13.52 6.96
N ILE A 165 -10.80 13.66 6.85
CA ILE A 165 -10.16 14.72 6.05
C ILE A 165 -10.18 14.39 4.55
N ASN A 166 -10.11 13.10 4.17
CA ASN A 166 -10.17 12.66 2.77
C ASN A 166 -11.60 12.37 2.25
N GLY A 167 -12.63 12.71 3.05
CA GLY A 167 -14.05 12.47 2.77
C GLY A 167 -14.87 13.74 2.48
N LEU A 168 -14.22 14.85 2.10
CA LEU A 168 -14.84 16.08 1.58
C LEU A 168 -14.33 16.39 0.17
#